data_AF-A0A2Z2KIB0-F1
#
_entry.id   AF-A0A2Z2KIB0-F1
#
_cell.length_a   1.000
_cell.length_b   1.000
_cell.length_c   1.000
_cell.angle_alpha   90.00
_cell.angle_beta   90.00
_cell.angle_gamma   90.00
#
_symmetry.space_group_name_H-M   'P 1'
#
loop_
_entity.id
_entity.type
_entity.pdbx_description
1 polymer ?
#
loop_
_entity_poly.entity_id
_entity_poly.type
_entity_poly.pdbx_seq_one_letter_code
_entity_poly.pdbx_strand_id
1 'polypeptide(L)'
;MAEDLNKRNKQEWIESAAVMKAEPFEIAGALFDCPSNALLSQGEVVQPLDAYLRPAQAETPVVVKAQAQAQVKKTKEETINVDTKE
;
A
#
# COMPACT_ATOMS: atom_id res chain seq x y z
N MET A 1 7.61 29.50 1.19
CA MET A 1 8.39 28.48 1.92
C MET A 1 7.43 27.65 2.76
N ALA A 2 6.86 26.61 2.15
CA ALA A 2 5.96 25.66 2.83
C ALA A 2 6.47 24.22 2.67
N GLU A 3 7.74 24.08 2.33
CA GLU A 3 8.34 22.82 1.89
C GLU A 3 8.77 21.92 3.07
N ASP A 4 8.75 22.44 4.31
CA ASP A 4 9.14 21.71 5.54
C ASP A 4 7.94 21.27 6.42
N LEU A 5 6.70 21.58 6.06
CA LEU A 5 5.60 21.67 7.04
C LEU A 5 4.74 20.42 7.27
N ASN A 6 5.06 19.25 6.72
CA ASN A 6 4.29 18.03 7.05
C ASN A 6 5.11 16.76 6.92
N LYS A 7 6.21 16.67 7.69
CA LYS A 7 6.83 15.37 7.92
C LYS A 7 5.86 14.53 8.73
N ARG A 8 5.30 13.50 8.10
CA ARG A 8 4.37 12.55 8.71
C ARG A 8 5.04 11.20 8.86
N ASN A 9 4.58 10.41 9.81
CA ASN A 9 5.04 9.03 9.94
C ASN A 9 4.46 8.17 8.81
N LYS A 10 4.97 6.93 8.66
CA LYS A 10 4.50 5.99 7.64
C LYS A 10 2.99 5.74 7.69
N GLN A 11 2.42 5.61 8.88
CA GLN A 11 0.99 5.34 9.08
C GLN A 11 0.13 6.53 8.66
N GLU A 12 0.50 7.73 9.08
CA GLU A 12 -0.17 8.98 8.72
C GLU A 12 -0.16 9.23 7.20
N TRP A 13 0.91 8.83 6.51
CA TRP A 13 0.96 8.86 5.05
C TRP A 13 -0.01 7.86 4.41
N ILE A 14 -0.12 6.65 4.96
CA ILE A 14 -1.07 5.61 4.52
C ILE A 14 -2.51 6.08 4.73
N GLU A 15 -2.82 6.69 5.87
CA GLU A 15 -4.14 7.25 6.18
C GLU A 15 -4.45 8.48 5.30
N SER A 16 -3.42 9.26 4.95
CA SER A 16 -3.52 10.43 4.08
C SER A 16 -3.37 10.11 2.59
N ALA A 17 -3.52 8.85 2.16
CA ALA A 17 -3.26 8.45 0.77
C ALA A 17 -4.10 9.22 -0.26
N ALA A 18 -5.32 9.60 0.13
CA ALA A 18 -6.21 10.44 -0.68
C ALA A 18 -5.57 11.78 -1.11
N VAL A 19 -4.67 12.35 -0.29
CA VAL A 19 -3.94 13.59 -0.61
C VAL A 19 -2.96 13.38 -1.76
N MET A 20 -2.44 12.16 -1.90
CA MET A 20 -1.47 11.77 -2.94
C MET A 20 -2.12 11.16 -4.18
N LYS A 21 -3.47 11.12 -4.24
CA LYS A 21 -4.23 10.42 -5.30
C LYS A 21 -3.78 8.96 -5.49
N ALA A 22 -3.39 8.32 -4.39
CA ALA A 22 -2.99 6.94 -4.34
C ALA A 22 -3.84 6.21 -3.29
N GLU A 23 -3.82 4.89 -3.34
CA GLU A 23 -4.51 4.07 -2.37
C GLU A 23 -3.60 3.78 -1.15
N PRO A 24 -4.17 3.58 0.05
CA PRO A 24 -3.40 3.29 1.27
C PRO A 24 -2.46 2.09 1.13
N PHE A 25 -2.90 1.05 0.41
CA PHE A 25 -2.08 -0.14 0.17
C PHE A 25 -0.92 0.12 -0.78
N GLU A 26 -1.03 1.07 -1.70
CA GLU A 26 0.06 1.48 -2.59
C GLU A 26 1.12 2.24 -1.81
N ILE A 27 0.71 3.15 -0.92
CA ILE A 27 1.64 3.85 -0.02
C ILE A 27 2.29 2.87 0.95
N ALA A 28 1.54 1.92 1.51
CA ALA A 28 2.09 0.90 2.41
C ALA A 28 3.11 0.00 1.70
N GLY A 29 2.85 -0.35 0.43
CA GLY A 29 3.77 -1.12 -0.41
C GLY A 29 5.02 -0.33 -0.78
N ALA A 30 4.86 0.93 -1.21
CA ALA A 30 5.95 1.83 -1.51
C ALA A 30 6.87 2.09 -0.30
N LEU A 31 6.27 2.29 0.86
CA LEU A 31 6.97 2.52 2.13
C LEU A 31 7.27 1.20 2.87
N PHE A 32 7.16 0.04 2.23
CA PHE A 32 7.34 -1.26 2.90
C PHE A 32 8.69 -1.35 3.62
N ASP A 33 9.75 -0.91 2.94
CA ASP A 33 11.13 -0.89 3.45
C ASP A 33 11.38 0.28 4.45
N CYS A 34 10.52 1.30 4.47
CA CYS A 34 10.66 2.42 5.40
C CYS A 34 10.22 2.04 6.83
N PRO A 35 10.98 2.43 7.86
CA PRO A 35 10.62 2.17 9.24
C PRO A 35 9.41 3.00 9.66
N SER A 36 8.53 2.43 10.49
CA SER A 36 7.27 3.07 10.88
C SER A 36 7.43 4.40 11.63
N ASN A 37 8.57 4.57 12.31
CA ASN A 37 8.92 5.80 13.03
C ASN A 37 9.66 6.84 12.16
N ALA A 38 9.88 6.56 10.86
CA ALA A 38 10.45 7.56 9.96
C ALA A 38 9.47 8.71 9.74
N LEU A 39 9.96 9.92 9.96
CA LEU A 39 9.26 11.15 9.61
C LEU A 39 9.62 11.51 8.16
N LEU A 40 8.73 11.16 7.24
CA LEU A 40 8.93 11.33 5.81
C LEU A 40 8.27 12.63 5.34
N SER A 41 9.00 13.41 4.55
CA SER A 41 8.43 14.52 3.79
C SER A 41 7.65 13.99 2.60
N GLN A 42 6.78 14.82 2.01
CA GLN A 42 6.01 14.43 0.83
C GLN A 42 6.90 13.93 -0.32
N GLY A 43 8.02 14.60 -0.59
CA GLY A 43 8.96 14.17 -1.65
C GLY A 43 9.53 12.77 -1.41
N GLU A 44 9.85 12.45 -0.15
CA GLU A 44 10.39 11.15 0.27
C GLU A 44 9.36 10.02 0.15
N VAL A 45 8.05 10.33 0.13
CA VAL A 45 7.00 9.34 -0.12
C VAL A 45 6.69 9.24 -1.61
N VAL A 46 6.70 10.37 -2.33
CA VAL A 46 6.44 10.40 -3.78
C VAL A 46 7.46 9.57 -4.55
N GLN A 47 8.75 9.64 -4.20
CA GLN A 47 9.81 8.88 -4.89
C GLN A 47 9.58 7.36 -4.86
N PRO A 48 9.48 6.70 -3.69
CA PRO A 48 9.23 5.27 -3.64
C PRO A 48 7.83 4.89 -4.13
N LEU A 49 6.82 5.76 -3.94
CA LEU A 49 5.48 5.52 -4.47
C LEU A 49 5.49 5.49 -6.00
N ASP A 50 6.20 6.41 -6.62
CA ASP A 50 6.33 6.44 -8.07
C ASP A 50 7.06 5.20 -8.60
N ALA A 51 8.16 4.81 -7.93
CA ALA A 51 8.89 3.58 -8.27
C ALA A 51 8.04 2.31 -8.07
N TYR A 52 7.14 2.31 -7.08
CA TYR A 52 6.23 1.20 -6.81
C TYR A 52 5.08 1.10 -7.83
N LEU A 53 4.53 2.23 -8.26
CA LEU A 53 3.44 2.29 -9.25
C LEU A 53 3.92 2.16 -10.69
N ARG A 54 5.14 2.64 -10.96
CA ARG A 54 5.81 2.62 -12.25
C ARG A 54 7.19 1.98 -12.08
N PRO A 55 7.26 0.70 -11.68
CA PRO A 55 8.52 -0.01 -11.73
C PRO A 55 8.98 0.07 -13.17
N ALA A 56 10.15 0.68 -13.40
CA ALA A 56 10.64 1.05 -14.71
C ALA A 56 10.29 -0.05 -15.72
N GLN A 57 9.50 0.32 -16.72
CA GLN A 57 9.09 -0.58 -17.78
C GLN A 57 10.35 -1.17 -18.41
N ALA A 58 10.68 -2.40 -18.06
CA ALA A 58 11.05 -3.34 -19.10
C ALA A 58 9.87 -3.34 -20.08
N GLU A 59 10.13 -2.75 -21.24
CA GLU A 59 9.21 -2.38 -22.30
C GLU A 59 8.17 -3.48 -22.61
N THR A 60 6.88 -3.23 -22.33
CA THR A 60 5.79 -3.78 -23.16
C THR A 60 4.58 -2.82 -23.18
N PRO A 61 4.18 -2.29 -24.34
CA PRO A 61 2.98 -1.46 -24.47
C PRO A 61 1.73 -2.35 -24.54
N VAL A 62 0.92 -2.39 -23.49
CA VAL A 62 -0.45 -2.94 -23.58
C VAL A 62 -1.47 -2.02 -22.93
N VAL A 63 -2.17 -1.30 -23.82
CA VAL A 63 -3.53 -0.81 -23.64
C VAL A 63 -4.40 -1.95 -23.09
N VAL A 64 -5.07 -1.78 -21.95
CA VAL A 64 -6.49 -2.13 -21.77
C VAL A 64 -7.07 -1.52 -20.49
N LYS A 65 -8.15 -0.75 -20.66
CA LYS A 65 -9.14 -0.45 -19.62
C LYS A 65 -9.86 -1.73 -19.19
N ALA A 66 -10.04 -1.93 -17.89
CA ALA A 66 -11.16 -2.67 -17.28
C ALA A 66 -11.11 -2.36 -15.77
N GLN A 67 -11.93 -1.48 -15.17
CA GLN A 67 -13.32 -1.74 -14.81
C GLN A 67 -13.64 -3.22 -14.55
N ALA A 68 -13.53 -3.64 -13.29
CA ALA A 68 -14.51 -4.44 -12.56
C ALA A 68 -13.87 -4.98 -11.27
N GLN A 69 -14.38 -4.59 -10.10
CA GLN A 69 -14.23 -5.40 -8.90
C GLN A 69 -15.62 -5.61 -8.29
N ALA A 70 -16.38 -6.44 -9.00
CA ALA A 70 -17.55 -7.10 -8.47
C ALA A 70 -17.09 -8.46 -7.93
N GLN A 71 -17.03 -8.55 -6.58
CA GLN A 71 -17.50 -9.66 -5.73
C GLN A 71 -16.91 -11.08 -5.91
N VAL A 72 -16.67 -11.77 -4.78
CA VAL A 72 -17.42 -12.99 -4.36
C VAL A 72 -16.54 -14.10 -3.67
N LYS A 73 -17.07 -14.57 -2.52
CA LYS A 73 -17.11 -15.98 -1.98
C LYS A 73 -16.09 -16.46 -0.94
N LYS A 74 -16.63 -16.63 0.27
CA LYS A 74 -16.32 -17.63 1.31
C LYS A 74 -16.02 -19.04 0.74
N THR A 75 -15.02 -19.71 1.30
CA THR A 75 -14.87 -21.18 1.52
C THR A 75 -13.80 -21.34 2.61
N LYS A 76 -14.10 -21.52 3.91
CA LYS A 76 -14.43 -22.75 4.66
C LYS A 76 -13.54 -23.97 4.31
N GLU A 77 -12.61 -24.30 5.20
CA GLU A 77 -12.15 -25.67 5.51
C GLU A 77 -11.54 -25.60 6.94
N GLU A 78 -12.14 -26.19 7.98
CA GLU A 78 -12.05 -27.61 8.41
C GLU A 78 -10.58 -27.94 8.83
N THR A 79 -10.23 -28.45 10.02
CA THR A 79 -10.74 -29.66 10.69
C THR A 79 -10.14 -29.77 12.13
N ILE A 80 -11.00 -29.95 13.15
CA ILE A 80 -11.02 -30.99 14.24
C ILE A 80 -9.64 -31.53 14.79
N ASN A 81 -9.33 -31.82 16.08
CA ASN A 81 -10.08 -32.49 17.17
C ASN A 81 -9.22 -32.60 18.47
N VAL A 82 -9.92 -32.59 19.63
CA VAL A 82 -9.75 -33.38 20.90
C VAL A 82 -8.40 -33.56 21.61
N ASP A 83 -8.39 -33.22 22.93
CA ASP A 83 -7.94 -34.08 24.06
C ASP A 83 -8.26 -33.35 25.41
N THR A 84 -9.39 -33.58 26.09
CA THR A 84 -9.69 -34.58 27.15
C THR A 84 -8.52 -35.09 28.01
N LYS A 85 -8.39 -34.57 29.24
CA LYS A 85 -8.00 -35.26 30.50
C LYS A 85 -7.65 -34.20 31.56
N GLU A 86 -7.97 -34.27 32.86
CA GLU A 86 -8.72 -35.16 33.77
C GLU A 86 -9.38 -34.27 34.83
#